data_AF-A0AA46UFN9-F1
#
_entry.id   AF-A0AA46UFN9-F1
#
_cell.length_a   1.000
_cell.length_b   1.000
_cell.length_c   1.000
_cell.angle_alpha   90.00
_cell.angle_beta   90.00
_cell.angle_gamma   90.00
#
_symmetry.space_group_name_H-M   'P 1'
#
loop_
_entity.id
_entity.type
_entity.pdbx_description
1 polymer ?
#
loop_
_entity_poly.entity_id
_entity_poly.type
_entity_poly.pdbx_seq_one_letter_code
_entity_poly.pdbx_strand_id
1 'polypeptide(L)'
;MDDKILVAIVAASAAILGGIIQKAFDLISNWQKTKQERSKGLQNIQKEVYWDFFLALQKLMNNKTNENFSKFQESVNKALLYGDNDTSKIINAYFRELIKEANRQQQQPLNHKEYQTQIINSMRKHLEMEKLENFELISFTPQ
;
A
#
# COMPACT_ATOMS: atom_id res chain seq x y z
N MET A 1 8.71 16.84 -18.50
CA MET A 1 7.66 16.25 -17.66
C MET A 1 7.30 17.34 -16.68
N ASP A 2 6.06 17.85 -16.77
CA ASP A 2 5.61 19.09 -16.15
C ASP A 2 5.74 19.10 -14.62
N ASP A 3 6.16 20.25 -14.07
CA ASP A 3 6.19 20.61 -12.63
C ASP A 3 4.87 20.30 -11.89
N LYS A 4 3.78 20.09 -12.63
CA LYS A 4 2.46 19.68 -12.16
C LYS A 4 2.45 18.32 -11.45
N ILE A 5 3.26 17.34 -11.87
CA ILE A 5 3.32 16.03 -11.21
C ILE A 5 4.02 16.15 -9.84
N LEU A 6 5.09 16.95 -9.78
CA LEU A 6 5.91 17.12 -8.58
C LEU A 6 5.15 17.92 -7.50
N VAL A 7 4.44 18.98 -7.91
CA VAL A 7 3.55 19.75 -7.02
C VAL A 7 2.36 18.90 -6.56
N ALA A 8 1.82 18.03 -7.41
CA ALA A 8 0.72 17.13 -7.04
C ALA A 8 1.12 16.06 -6.02
N ILE A 9 2.36 15.53 -6.08
CA ILE A 9 2.91 14.59 -5.08
C ILE A 9 2.96 15.26 -3.69
N VAL A 10 3.38 16.52 -3.62
CA VAL A 10 3.44 17.28 -2.36
C VAL A 10 2.03 17.58 -1.82
N ALA A 11 1.10 17.99 -2.68
CA ALA A 11 -0.28 18.30 -2.28
C ALA A 11 -1.06 17.06 -1.82
N ALA A 12 -0.93 15.92 -2.53
CA ALA A 12 -1.56 14.65 -2.13
C ALA A 12 -1.03 14.17 -0.77
N SER A 13 0.26 14.34 -0.51
CA SER A 13 0.89 13.97 0.76
C SER A 13 0.31 14.74 1.96
N ALA A 14 -0.05 16.01 1.80
CA ALA A 14 -0.61 16.84 2.87
C ALA A 14 -2.08 16.50 3.19
N ALA A 15 -2.91 16.23 2.18
CA ALA A 15 -4.32 15.87 2.37
C ALA A 15 -4.50 14.48 3.01
N ILE A 16 -3.60 13.54 2.68
CA ILE A 16 -3.63 12.17 3.22
C ILE A 16 -3.33 12.16 4.72
N LEU A 17 -2.45 13.04 5.22
CA LEU A 17 -2.16 13.14 6.66
C LEU A 17 -3.42 13.48 7.49
N GLY A 18 -4.34 14.29 6.97
CA GLY A 18 -5.60 14.62 7.66
C GLY A 18 -6.55 13.43 7.82
N GLY A 19 -6.73 12.62 6.77
CA GLY A 19 -7.62 11.45 6.80
C GLY A 19 -7.08 10.27 7.62
N ILE A 20 -5.75 10.13 7.69
CA ILE A 20 -5.08 9.12 8.54
C ILE A 20 -5.29 9.43 10.02
N ILE A 21 -5.32 10.71 10.40
CA ILE A 21 -5.50 11.12 11.80
C ILE A 21 -6.86 10.67 12.33
N GLN A 22 -7.96 10.86 11.59
CA GLN A 22 -9.30 10.41 12.02
C GLN A 22 -9.36 8.88 12.21
N LYS A 23 -8.77 8.12 11.29
CA LYS A 23 -8.68 6.66 11.37
C LYS A 23 -7.79 6.18 12.54
N ALA A 24 -6.74 6.93 12.89
CA ALA A 24 -5.93 6.68 14.08
C ALA A 24 -6.72 6.94 15.38
N PHE A 25 -7.66 7.88 15.39
CA PHE A 25 -8.55 8.10 16.55
C PHE A 25 -9.56 6.96 16.77
N ASP A 26 -10.04 6.31 15.70
CA ASP A 26 -10.91 5.11 15.81
C ASP A 26 -10.19 3.90 16.45
N LEU A 27 -8.85 3.85 16.38
CA LEU A 27 -8.05 2.85 17.10
C LEU A 27 -8.05 3.09 18.61
N ILE A 28 -7.99 4.36 19.02
CA ILE A 28 -7.96 4.77 20.43
C ILE A 28 -9.35 4.55 21.07
N SER A 29 -10.44 4.82 20.35
CA SER A 29 -11.81 4.69 20.88
C SER A 29 -12.23 3.23 21.17
N ASN A 30 -11.58 2.23 20.55
CA ASN A 30 -11.86 0.80 20.76
C ASN A 30 -11.27 0.22 22.08
N TRP A 31 -10.75 1.06 22.98
CA TRP A 31 -10.13 0.64 24.25
C TRP A 31 -11.10 0.02 25.28
N GLN A 32 -12.40 -0.04 25.01
CA GLN A 32 -13.40 -0.69 25.86
C GLN A 32 -13.68 -2.16 25.52
N LYS A 33 -13.19 -2.68 24.39
CA LYS A 33 -13.42 -4.08 23.96
C LYS A 33 -12.50 -5.07 24.69
N THR A 34 -12.88 -6.35 24.78
CA THR A 34 -11.97 -7.39 25.31
C THR A 34 -10.74 -7.56 24.39
N LYS A 35 -9.62 -8.06 24.93
CA LYS A 35 -8.37 -8.26 24.16
C LYS A 35 -8.59 -9.11 22.89
N GLN A 36 -9.47 -10.12 22.98
CA GLN A 36 -9.80 -11.01 21.88
C GLN A 36 -10.62 -10.32 20.78
N GLU A 37 -11.60 -9.50 21.14
CA GLU A 37 -12.39 -8.72 20.18
C GLU A 37 -11.55 -7.65 19.48
N ARG A 38 -10.62 -7.02 20.20
CA ARG A 38 -9.65 -6.09 19.59
C ARG A 38 -8.76 -6.81 18.59
N SER A 39 -8.25 -7.99 18.93
CA SER A 39 -7.41 -8.78 18.03
C SER A 39 -8.16 -9.18 16.75
N LYS A 40 -9.40 -9.65 16.87
CA LYS A 40 -10.24 -9.99 15.70
C LYS A 40 -10.55 -8.75 14.85
N GLY A 41 -10.87 -7.63 15.49
CA GLY A 41 -11.10 -6.36 14.80
C GLY A 41 -9.88 -5.89 14.01
N LEU A 42 -8.70 -5.95 14.61
CA LEU A 42 -7.44 -5.58 13.95
C LEU A 42 -7.11 -6.51 12.77
N GLN A 43 -7.33 -7.82 12.91
CA GLN A 43 -7.13 -8.77 11.80
C GLN A 43 -8.06 -8.48 10.62
N ASN A 44 -9.32 -8.14 10.88
CA ASN A 44 -10.26 -7.75 9.82
C ASN A 44 -9.82 -6.47 9.12
N ILE A 45 -9.43 -5.45 9.88
CA ILE A 45 -8.89 -4.19 9.33
C ILE A 45 -7.65 -4.47 8.49
N GLN A 46 -6.72 -5.30 8.98
CA GLN A 46 -5.51 -5.71 8.24
C GLN A 46 -5.84 -6.34 6.89
N LYS A 47 -6.78 -7.27 6.87
CA LYS A 47 -7.24 -7.90 5.63
C LYS A 47 -7.80 -6.86 4.64
N GLU A 48 -8.63 -5.94 5.12
CA GLU A 48 -9.21 -4.89 4.29
C GLU A 48 -8.14 -3.95 3.72
N VAL A 49 -7.20 -3.46 4.55
CA VAL A 49 -6.17 -2.53 4.07
C VAL A 49 -5.21 -3.19 3.07
N TYR A 50 -4.89 -4.48 3.25
CA TYR A 50 -4.05 -5.22 2.30
C TYR A 50 -4.77 -5.47 0.98
N TRP A 51 -6.08 -5.74 1.04
CA TRP A 51 -6.89 -5.87 -0.17
C TRP A 51 -7.00 -4.54 -0.92
N ASP A 52 -7.28 -3.45 -0.21
CA ASP A 52 -7.33 -2.09 -0.77
C ASP A 52 -6.01 -1.71 -1.44
N PHE A 53 -4.87 -2.06 -0.82
CA PHE A 53 -3.54 -1.86 -1.39
C PHE A 53 -3.38 -2.54 -2.75
N PHE A 54 -3.73 -3.82 -2.88
CA PHE A 54 -3.62 -4.54 -4.16
C PHE A 54 -4.55 -3.97 -5.22
N LEU A 55 -5.79 -3.63 -4.86
CA LEU A 55 -6.73 -3.01 -5.80
C LEU A 55 -6.24 -1.66 -6.31
N ALA A 56 -5.69 -0.82 -5.42
CA ALA A 56 -5.16 0.48 -5.79
C ALA A 56 -3.89 0.35 -6.65
N LEU A 57 -3.00 -0.59 -6.32
CA LEU A 57 -1.82 -0.91 -7.12
C LEU A 57 -2.21 -1.37 -8.53
N GLN A 58 -3.15 -2.31 -8.65
CA GLN A 58 -3.64 -2.80 -9.94
C GLN A 58 -4.25 -1.67 -10.77
N LYS A 59 -5.06 -0.79 -10.16
CA LYS A 59 -5.65 0.39 -10.85
C LYS A 59 -4.57 1.34 -11.35
N LEU A 60 -3.54 1.61 -10.55
CA LEU A 60 -2.41 2.44 -10.96
C LEU A 60 -1.61 1.80 -12.09
N MET A 61 -1.37 0.48 -12.02
CA MET A 61 -0.67 -0.26 -13.09
C MET A 61 -1.43 -0.20 -14.41
N ASN A 62 -2.75 -0.42 -14.37
CA ASN A 62 -3.61 -0.37 -15.56
C ASN A 62 -3.72 1.04 -16.16
N ASN A 63 -3.71 2.08 -15.32
CA ASN A 63 -3.83 3.47 -15.76
C ASN A 63 -3.10 4.45 -14.82
N LYS A 64 -1.99 5.02 -15.31
CA LYS A 64 -1.07 5.90 -14.55
C LYS A 64 -1.54 7.36 -14.47
N THR A 65 -2.74 7.60 -13.90
CA THR A 65 -3.25 8.96 -13.62
C THR A 65 -2.88 9.44 -12.22
N ASN A 66 -2.88 10.77 -12.02
CA ASN A 66 -2.71 11.38 -10.70
C ASN A 66 -3.75 10.90 -9.68
N GLU A 67 -4.98 10.67 -10.12
CA GLU A 67 -6.06 10.17 -9.26
C GLU A 67 -5.75 8.75 -8.75
N ASN A 68 -5.36 7.84 -9.65
CA ASN A 68 -5.01 6.47 -9.28
C ASN A 68 -3.75 6.44 -8.41
N PHE A 69 -2.78 7.32 -8.68
CA PHE A 69 -1.59 7.46 -7.86
C PHE A 69 -1.94 7.93 -6.43
N SER A 70 -2.80 8.94 -6.29
CA SER A 70 -3.25 9.44 -4.98
C SER A 70 -3.96 8.34 -4.17
N LYS A 71 -4.87 7.59 -4.82
CA LYS A 71 -5.55 6.43 -4.19
C LYS A 71 -4.57 5.34 -3.77
N PHE A 72 -3.55 5.06 -4.60
CA PHE A 72 -2.49 4.12 -4.25
C PHE A 72 -1.68 4.60 -3.04
N GLN A 73 -1.25 5.87 -3.01
CA GLN A 73 -0.53 6.46 -1.88
C GLN A 73 -1.36 6.41 -0.58
N GLU A 74 -2.66 6.69 -0.64
CA GLU A 74 -3.57 6.54 0.50
C GLU A 74 -3.61 5.10 1.01
N SER A 75 -3.71 4.11 0.10
CA SER A 75 -3.72 2.69 0.46
C SER A 75 -2.40 2.22 1.08
N VAL A 76 -1.25 2.72 0.59
CA VAL A 76 0.07 2.48 1.19
C VAL A 76 0.07 2.95 2.63
N ASN A 77 -0.36 4.19 2.89
CA ASN A 77 -0.34 4.73 4.23
C ASN A 77 -1.29 3.99 5.19
N LYS A 78 -2.46 3.53 4.71
CA LYS A 78 -3.34 2.66 5.51
C LYS A 78 -2.65 1.34 5.85
N ALA A 79 -1.96 0.71 4.90
CA ALA A 79 -1.20 -0.51 5.15
C ALA A 79 -0.01 -0.27 6.10
N LEU A 80 0.60 0.92 6.13
CA LEU A 80 1.63 1.27 7.12
C LEU A 80 1.05 1.53 8.51
N LEU A 81 -0.18 2.03 8.62
CA LEU A 81 -0.84 2.30 9.90
C LEU A 81 -1.36 1.02 10.56
N TYR A 82 -2.00 0.15 9.77
CA TYR A 82 -2.72 -1.02 10.30
C TYR A 82 -2.02 -2.35 10.07
N GLY A 83 -1.08 -2.41 9.12
CA GLY A 83 -0.36 -3.63 8.78
C GLY A 83 0.58 -4.10 9.88
N ASP A 84 1.01 -5.35 9.76
CA ASP A 84 2.13 -5.89 10.51
C ASP A 84 3.45 -5.26 10.05
N ASN A 85 4.42 -5.22 10.96
CA ASN A 85 5.69 -4.54 10.73
C ASN A 85 6.50 -5.09 9.54
N ASP A 86 6.46 -6.40 9.29
CA ASP A 86 7.22 -7.01 8.20
C ASP A 86 6.63 -6.60 6.85
N THR A 87 5.32 -6.74 6.70
CA THR A 87 4.60 -6.37 5.48
C THR A 87 4.68 -4.87 5.22
N SER A 88 4.49 -4.03 6.24
CA SER A 88 4.57 -2.58 6.11
C SER A 88 5.96 -2.11 5.66
N LYS A 89 7.05 -2.74 6.12
CA LYS A 89 8.42 -2.42 5.66
C LYS A 89 8.59 -2.68 4.18
N ILE A 90 8.13 -3.83 3.69
CA ILE A 90 8.25 -4.22 2.28
C ILE A 90 7.41 -3.30 1.40
N ILE A 91 6.16 -2.99 1.81
CA ILE A 91 5.29 -2.03 1.11
C ILE A 91 5.95 -0.65 1.02
N ASN A 92 6.49 -0.13 2.12
CA ASN A 92 7.16 1.18 2.14
C ASN A 92 8.41 1.21 1.25
N ALA A 93 9.21 0.13 1.26
CA ALA A 93 10.36 -0.01 0.38
C ALA A 93 9.94 0.00 -1.09
N TYR A 94 8.93 -0.79 -1.46
CA TYR A 94 8.40 -0.81 -2.82
C TYR A 94 7.86 0.56 -3.25
N PHE A 95 7.10 1.24 -2.38
CA PHE A 95 6.60 2.58 -2.67
C PHE A 95 7.74 3.57 -2.93
N ARG A 96 8.79 3.56 -2.10
CA ARG A 96 9.96 4.43 -2.31
C ARG A 96 10.65 4.17 -3.64
N GLU A 97 10.82 2.91 -4.01
CA GLU A 97 11.41 2.57 -5.31
C GLU A 97 10.49 2.96 -6.48
N LEU A 98 9.17 2.83 -6.36
CA LEU A 98 8.23 3.33 -7.38
C LEU A 98 8.34 4.85 -7.57
N ILE A 99 8.50 5.62 -6.50
CA ILE A 99 8.67 7.08 -6.58
C ILE A 99 10.00 7.42 -7.26
N LYS A 100 11.09 6.72 -6.92
CA LYS A 100 12.37 6.94 -7.58
C LYS A 100 12.32 6.59 -9.07
N GLU A 101 11.64 5.49 -9.44
CA GLU A 101 11.41 5.11 -10.84
C GLU A 101 10.65 6.20 -11.59
N ALA A 102 9.53 6.68 -11.02
CA ALA A 102 8.71 7.73 -11.62
C ALA A 102 9.49 9.05 -11.81
N ASN A 103 10.41 9.35 -10.89
CA ASN A 103 11.29 10.53 -10.95
C ASN A 103 12.57 10.30 -11.76
N ARG A 104 12.75 9.13 -12.40
CA ARG A 104 13.96 8.75 -13.16
C ARG A 104 15.25 8.85 -12.33
N GLN A 105 15.15 8.56 -11.04
CA GLN A 105 16.26 8.59 -10.08
C GLN A 105 16.95 7.22 -9.93
N GLN A 106 16.56 6.22 -10.73
CA GLN A 106 17.16 4.89 -10.74
C GLN A 106 17.93 4.65 -12.04
N GLN A 107 19.08 4.00 -11.91
CA GLN A 107 19.89 3.54 -13.04
C GLN A 107 19.41 2.18 -13.59
N GLN A 108 18.73 1.39 -12.74
CA GLN A 108 18.20 0.07 -13.10
C GLN A 108 16.67 0.06 -12.99
N PRO A 109 15.98 -0.71 -13.83
CA PRO A 109 14.52 -0.84 -13.77
C PRO A 109 14.09 -1.50 -12.46
N LEU A 110 12.93 -1.09 -11.94
CA LEU A 110 12.37 -1.67 -10.73
C LEU A 110 11.91 -3.11 -10.97
N ASN A 111 12.36 -4.03 -10.13
CA ASN A 111 11.87 -5.41 -10.14
C ASN A 111 10.52 -5.50 -9.41
N HIS A 112 9.44 -5.14 -10.11
CA HIS A 112 8.08 -5.16 -9.55
C HIS A 112 7.66 -6.54 -9.05
N LYS A 113 7.98 -7.60 -9.81
CA LYS A 113 7.62 -8.98 -9.48
C LYS A 113 8.21 -9.42 -8.14
N GLU A 114 9.48 -9.10 -7.90
CA GLU A 114 10.15 -9.44 -6.65
C GLU A 114 9.46 -8.77 -5.45
N TYR A 115 9.21 -7.47 -5.53
CA TYR A 115 8.50 -6.76 -4.46
C TYR A 115 7.08 -7.30 -4.25
N GLN A 116 6.31 -7.53 -5.32
CA GLN A 116 4.95 -8.04 -5.21
C GLN A 116 4.91 -9.45 -4.62
N THR A 117 5.88 -10.30 -4.97
CA THR A 117 6.05 -11.64 -4.39
C THR A 117 6.41 -11.57 -2.91
N GLN A 118 7.33 -10.69 -2.52
CA GLN A 118 7.67 -10.48 -1.11
C GLN A 118 6.48 -9.97 -0.30
N ILE A 119 5.71 -9.01 -0.83
CA ILE A 119 4.54 -8.43 -0.16
C ILE A 119 3.48 -9.50 0.08
N ILE A 120 3.06 -10.24 -0.95
CA ILE A 120 2.01 -11.25 -0.79
C ILE A 120 2.44 -12.37 0.16
N ASN A 121 3.72 -12.79 0.11
CA ASN A 121 4.24 -13.82 1.01
C ASN A 121 4.32 -13.33 2.46
N SER A 122 4.64 -12.05 2.68
CA SER A 122 4.61 -11.46 4.02
C SER A 122 3.19 -11.48 4.61
N MET A 123 2.18 -11.14 3.80
CA MET A 123 0.77 -11.20 4.23
C MET A 123 0.31 -12.64 4.49
N ARG A 124 0.71 -13.59 3.64
CA ARG A 124 0.36 -15.02 3.74
C ARG A 124 0.99 -15.72 4.94
N LYS A 125 2.11 -15.21 5.46
CA LYS A 125 2.83 -15.77 6.62
C LYS A 125 1.92 -15.93 7.84
N HIS A 126 1.06 -14.96 8.11
CA HIS A 126 0.12 -15.00 9.23
C HIS A 126 -1.05 -15.97 9.04
N LEU A 127 -1.26 -16.42 7.81
CA LEU A 127 -2.29 -17.40 7.45
C LEU A 127 -1.73 -18.82 7.36
N GLU A 128 -0.44 -19.02 7.70
CA GLU A 128 0.27 -20.30 7.60
C GLU A 128 0.19 -20.93 6.21
N MET A 129 0.04 -20.08 5.17
CA MET A 129 -0.02 -20.53 3.80
C MET A 129 1.38 -20.73 3.23
N GLU A 130 1.52 -21.70 2.33
CA GLU A 130 2.75 -21.89 1.57
C GLU A 130 3.13 -20.63 0.79
N LYS A 131 4.43 -20.41 0.67
CA LYS A 131 4.98 -19.29 -0.09
C LYS A 131 4.72 -19.49 -1.57
N LEU A 132 4.31 -18.42 -2.24
CA LEU A 132 4.30 -18.36 -3.69
C LEU A 132 5.74 -18.14 -4.17
N GLU A 133 6.20 -18.97 -5.09
CA GLU A 133 7.49 -18.78 -5.76
C GLU A 133 7.48 -17.55 -6.66
N ASN A 134 6.34 -17.29 -7.28
CA ASN A 134 6.15 -16.21 -8.24
C ASN A 134 4.75 -15.60 -8.08
N PHE A 135 4.69 -14.30 -7.89
CA PHE A 135 3.45 -13.53 -7.94
C PHE A 135 3.69 -12.17 -8.61
N GLU A 136 2.82 -11.83 -9.55
CA GLU A 136 2.79 -10.51 -10.15
C GLU A 136 1.35 -10.15 -10.54
N LEU A 137 1.01 -8.88 -10.33
CA LEU A 137 -0.17 -8.26 -10.89
C LEU A 137 0.07 -7.99 -12.37
N ILE A 138 -0.88 -8.41 -13.20
CA ILE A 138 -0.79 -8.25 -14.65
C ILE A 138 -1.48 -6.96 -15.03
N SER A 139 -0.74 -6.04 -15.65
CA SER A 139 -1.30 -4.80 -16.18
C SER A 139 -2.14 -5.08 -17.42
N PHE A 140 -3.34 -4.49 -17.48
CA PHE A 140 -4.19 -4.53 -18.67
C PHE A 140 -4.66 -3.11 -19.02
N THR A 141 -4.32 -2.67 -20.22
CA THR A 141 -4.77 -1.39 -20.78
C THR A 141 -5.54 -1.69 -22.06
N PRO A 142 -6.88 -1.64 -22.05
CA PRO A 142 -7.67 -1.84 -23.27
C PRO A 142 -7.36 -0.72 -24.27
N GLN A 143 -7.30 -1.09 -25.56
CA GLN A 143 -7.14 -0.15 -26.69
C GLN A 143 -8.45 0.59 -26.98
#